data_AF-A0A7X5Y1L0-F1
#
_entry.id   AF-A0A7X5Y1L0-F1
#
_cell.length_a   1.000
_cell.length_b   1.000
_cell.length_c   1.000
_cell.angle_alpha   90.00
_cell.angle_beta   90.00
_cell.angle_gamma   90.00
#
_symmetry.space_group_name_H-M   'P 1'
#
loop_
_entity.id
_entity.type
_entity.pdbx_description
1 polymer ?
#
loop_
_entity_poly.entity_id
_entity_poly.type
_entity_poly.pdbx_seq_one_letter_code
_entity_poly.pdbx_strand_id
1 'polypeptide(L)'
;MKPERLALKRAFADTIKGVGGLEAAAEFCRVGKSVLGDAQNPNCPDRWPPLDVIADLEPLARDRDGWPHVTRALCREMGGSFVPHPAGVAAGGDLMLRAGELVKEASDVVTSLARALADKKFDTKERREVRAEINQLVELAVGMAALVDASGEQN
;
A
#
# COMPACT_ATOMS: atom_id res chain seq x y z
N MET A 1 11.09 -20.58 -12.51
CA MET A 1 10.66 -19.82 -11.32
C MET A 1 9.13 -19.83 -11.28
N LYS A 2 8.49 -19.97 -10.12
CA LYS A 2 7.02 -19.91 -10.03
C LYS A 2 6.50 -18.49 -10.37
N PRO A 3 5.28 -18.32 -10.92
CA PRO A 3 4.74 -17.01 -11.29
C PRO A 3 4.74 -15.99 -10.14
N GLU A 4 4.47 -16.43 -8.92
CA GLU A 4 4.42 -15.61 -7.70
C GLU A 4 5.81 -15.02 -7.40
N ARG A 5 6.84 -15.88 -7.39
CA ARG A 5 8.24 -15.48 -7.23
C ARG A 5 8.70 -14.48 -8.31
N LEU A 6 8.20 -14.61 -9.54
CA LEU A 6 8.50 -13.65 -10.61
C LEU A 6 7.83 -12.29 -10.34
N ALA A 7 6.63 -12.29 -9.78
CA ALA A 7 5.92 -11.07 -9.39
C ALA A 7 6.68 -10.32 -8.29
N LEU A 8 7.22 -11.02 -7.28
CA LEU A 8 8.06 -10.40 -6.24
C LEU A 8 9.34 -9.78 -6.80
N LYS A 9 10.03 -10.46 -7.72
CA LYS A 9 11.23 -9.89 -8.38
C LYS A 9 10.90 -8.63 -9.19
N ARG A 10 9.76 -8.64 -9.90
CA ARG A 10 9.27 -7.45 -10.62
C ARG A 10 8.92 -6.32 -9.67
N ALA A 11 8.24 -6.62 -8.56
CA ALA A 11 7.92 -5.63 -7.54
C ALA A 11 9.19 -4.98 -6.96
N PHE A 12 10.25 -5.77 -6.73
CA PHE A 12 11.53 -5.22 -6.31
C PHE A 12 12.19 -4.37 -7.42
N ALA A 13 12.10 -4.78 -8.68
CA ALA A 13 12.57 -3.97 -9.81
C ALA A 13 11.83 -2.63 -9.90
N ASP A 14 10.52 -2.62 -9.66
CA ASP A 14 9.71 -1.40 -9.59
C ASP A 14 10.14 -0.52 -8.42
N THR A 15 10.48 -1.10 -7.25
CA THR A 15 11.10 -0.37 -6.14
C THR A 15 12.42 0.28 -6.56
N ILE A 16 13.34 -0.46 -7.18
CA ILE A 16 14.61 0.11 -7.66
C ILE A 16 14.36 1.25 -8.64
N LYS A 17 13.45 1.07 -9.61
CA LYS A 17 13.08 2.10 -10.57
C LYS A 17 12.51 3.34 -9.89
N GLY A 18 11.63 3.18 -8.92
CA GLY A 18 11.03 4.31 -8.22
C GLY A 18 11.99 5.06 -7.31
N VAL A 19 12.97 4.38 -6.69
CA VAL A 19 14.01 5.07 -5.92
C VAL A 19 14.92 5.92 -6.82
N GLY A 20 14.97 5.66 -8.12
CA GLY A 20 15.81 6.38 -9.09
C GLY A 20 16.87 5.53 -9.75
N GLY A 21 16.78 4.21 -9.61
CA GLY A 21 17.71 3.24 -10.19
C GLY A 21 18.70 2.66 -9.17
N LEU A 22 19.55 1.76 -9.66
CA LEU A 22 20.51 1.00 -8.84
C LEU A 22 21.54 1.88 -8.13
N GLU A 23 21.91 3.01 -8.74
CA GLU A 23 22.89 3.94 -8.18
C GLU A 23 22.33 4.65 -6.96
N ALA A 24 21.17 5.30 -7.11
CA ALA A 24 20.47 5.93 -5.99
C ALA A 24 20.14 4.91 -4.88
N ALA A 25 19.60 3.73 -5.24
CA ALA A 25 19.24 2.73 -4.24
C ALA A 25 20.44 2.23 -3.41
N ALA A 26 21.64 2.15 -3.99
CA ALA A 26 22.83 1.74 -3.27
C ALA A 26 23.33 2.78 -2.23
N GLU A 27 22.87 4.03 -2.31
CA GLU A 27 23.22 5.07 -1.33
C GLU A 27 22.37 4.99 -0.05
N PHE A 28 21.17 4.39 -0.13
CA PHE A 28 20.21 4.35 0.96
C PHE A 28 20.12 3.00 1.68
N CYS A 29 20.88 2.00 1.24
CA CYS A 29 20.88 0.68 1.88
C CYS A 29 22.31 0.12 2.00
N ARG A 30 22.48 -0.96 2.76
CA ARG A 30 23.82 -1.53 3.03
C ARG A 30 24.48 -2.28 1.86
N VAL A 31 23.79 -2.49 0.73
CA VAL A 31 24.27 -3.33 -0.37
C VAL A 31 24.56 -2.52 -1.64
N GLY A 32 25.59 -2.92 -2.39
CA GLY A 32 25.98 -2.24 -3.63
C GLY A 32 25.15 -2.61 -4.86
N LYS A 33 25.32 -1.84 -5.95
CA LYS A 33 24.59 -1.95 -7.22
C LYS A 33 24.51 -3.38 -7.79
N SER A 34 25.61 -4.14 -7.73
CA SER A 34 25.66 -5.50 -8.28
C SER A 34 24.70 -6.43 -7.56
N VAL A 35 24.65 -6.35 -6.23
CA VAL A 35 23.77 -7.18 -5.39
C VAL A 35 22.31 -6.83 -5.66
N LEU A 36 22.00 -5.53 -5.73
CA LEU A 36 20.67 -5.04 -6.09
C LEU A 36 20.26 -5.47 -7.51
N GLY A 37 21.19 -5.39 -8.46
CA GLY A 37 21.00 -5.81 -9.85
C GLY A 37 20.64 -7.29 -9.96
N ASP A 38 21.40 -8.16 -9.28
CA ASP A 38 21.12 -9.59 -9.24
C ASP A 38 19.78 -9.89 -8.53
N ALA A 39 19.48 -9.16 -7.45
CA ALA A 39 18.26 -9.35 -6.67
C ALA A 39 16.99 -9.06 -7.49
N GLN A 40 16.99 -8.04 -8.36
CA GLN A 40 15.86 -7.75 -9.25
C GLN A 40 15.85 -8.60 -10.54
N ASN A 41 16.96 -9.26 -10.88
CA ASN A 41 17.09 -10.02 -12.13
C ASN A 41 16.35 -11.37 -12.07
N PRO A 42 15.36 -11.63 -12.97
CA PRO A 42 14.68 -12.93 -13.06
C PRO A 42 15.59 -14.10 -13.39
N ASN A 43 16.74 -13.85 -14.04
CA ASN A 43 17.71 -14.88 -14.40
C ASN A 43 18.64 -15.28 -13.23
N CYS A 44 18.53 -14.60 -12.09
CA CYS A 44 19.24 -14.92 -10.85
C CYS A 44 18.24 -15.40 -9.79
N PRO A 45 17.67 -16.61 -9.92
CA PRO A 45 16.52 -17.05 -9.10
C PRO A 45 16.84 -17.22 -7.61
N ASP A 46 18.11 -17.40 -7.25
CA ASP A 46 18.57 -17.60 -5.87
C ASP A 46 19.06 -16.30 -5.21
N ARG A 47 18.99 -15.19 -5.94
CA ARG A 47 19.37 -13.85 -5.45
C ARG A 47 18.10 -13.08 -5.15
N TRP A 48 17.84 -12.85 -3.88
CA TRP A 48 16.66 -12.15 -3.39
C TRP A 48 17.06 -10.86 -2.69
N PRO A 49 16.22 -9.80 -2.77
CA PRO A 49 16.43 -8.62 -1.97
C PRO A 49 16.38 -8.97 -0.48
N PRO A 50 17.39 -8.59 0.31
CA PRO A 50 17.33 -8.71 1.75
C PRO A 50 16.16 -7.90 2.34
N LEU A 51 15.55 -8.39 3.41
CA LEU A 51 14.39 -7.75 4.04
C LEU A 51 14.70 -6.33 4.54
N ASP A 52 15.89 -6.16 5.13
CA ASP A 52 16.39 -4.87 5.59
C ASP A 52 16.56 -3.88 4.44
N VAL A 53 17.05 -4.33 3.28
CA VAL A 53 17.15 -3.50 2.07
C VAL A 53 15.77 -3.07 1.56
N ILE A 54 14.76 -3.94 1.62
CA ILE A 54 13.38 -3.56 1.27
C ILE A 54 12.88 -2.48 2.24
N ALA A 55 13.11 -2.69 3.55
CA ALA A 55 12.71 -1.75 4.59
C ALA A 55 13.40 -0.38 4.48
N ASP A 56 14.64 -0.33 3.98
CA ASP A 56 15.35 0.92 3.72
C ASP A 56 14.79 1.66 2.50
N LEU A 57 14.44 0.92 1.43
CA LEU A 57 14.08 1.51 0.13
C LEU A 57 12.60 1.88 0.00
N GLU A 58 11.68 1.07 0.54
CA GLU A 58 10.24 1.30 0.41
C GLU A 58 9.73 2.59 1.09
N PRO A 59 10.35 3.13 2.16
CA PRO A 59 9.92 4.42 2.68
C PRO A 59 10.25 5.63 1.77
N LEU A 60 11.30 5.53 0.93
CA LEU A 60 11.87 6.67 0.19
C LEU A 60 10.93 7.30 -0.84
N ALA A 61 9.90 6.56 -1.28
CA ALA A 61 8.93 7.01 -2.27
C ALA A 61 7.48 6.69 -1.87
N ARG A 62 7.21 6.67 -0.55
CA ARG A 62 5.91 6.29 0.03
C ARG A 62 4.70 7.04 -0.52
N ASP A 63 4.90 8.27 -1.01
CA ASP A 63 3.82 9.13 -1.53
C ASP A 63 3.53 8.89 -3.02
N ARG A 64 4.22 7.94 -3.67
CA ARG A 64 4.01 7.61 -5.09
C ARG A 64 2.94 6.55 -5.30
N ASP A 65 2.24 6.65 -6.43
CA ASP A 65 1.21 5.69 -6.82
C ASP A 65 1.75 4.26 -6.89
N GLY A 66 1.01 3.32 -6.30
CA GLY A 66 1.36 1.90 -6.31
C GLY A 66 2.47 1.49 -5.33
N TRP A 67 3.01 2.44 -4.56
CA TRP A 67 3.99 2.20 -3.49
C TRP A 67 3.32 1.75 -2.18
N PRO A 68 3.96 0.96 -1.31
CA PRO A 68 5.20 0.19 -1.48
C PRO A 68 5.03 -1.05 -2.37
N HIS A 69 5.94 -1.27 -3.34
CA HIS A 69 5.73 -2.30 -4.36
C HIS A 69 5.90 -3.74 -3.86
N VAL A 70 6.97 -4.04 -3.14
CA VAL A 70 7.25 -5.40 -2.63
C VAL A 70 6.26 -5.76 -1.53
N THR A 71 6.04 -4.86 -0.58
CA THR A 71 5.06 -5.10 0.50
C THR A 71 3.65 -5.34 -0.05
N ARG A 72 3.19 -4.56 -1.04
CA ARG A 72 1.91 -4.81 -1.72
C ARG A 72 1.88 -6.16 -2.43
N ALA A 73 2.97 -6.55 -3.08
CA ALA A 73 3.06 -7.83 -3.75
C ALA A 73 2.96 -9.00 -2.74
N LEU A 74 3.65 -8.90 -1.61
CA LEU A 74 3.56 -9.87 -0.51
C LEU A 74 2.15 -9.94 0.07
N CYS A 75 1.48 -8.81 0.33
CA CYS A 75 0.10 -8.81 0.78
C CYS A 75 -0.82 -9.56 -0.22
N ARG A 76 -0.65 -9.31 -1.52
CA ARG A 76 -1.46 -9.98 -2.57
C ARG A 76 -1.21 -11.48 -2.60
N GLU A 77 0.04 -11.93 -2.47
CA GLU A 77 0.35 -13.37 -2.39
C GLU A 77 -0.31 -14.05 -1.19
N MET A 78 -0.49 -13.32 -0.10
CA MET A 78 -1.18 -13.78 1.11
C MET A 78 -2.70 -13.59 1.06
N GLY A 79 -3.26 -13.15 -0.06
CA GLY A 79 -4.71 -12.91 -0.22
C GLY A 79 -5.22 -11.63 0.44
N GLY A 80 -4.33 -10.72 0.82
CA GLY A 80 -4.65 -9.44 1.45
C GLY A 80 -4.36 -8.22 0.56
N SER A 81 -4.52 -7.03 1.16
CA SER A 81 -4.14 -5.75 0.56
C SER A 81 -3.35 -4.93 1.58
N PHE A 82 -2.34 -4.22 1.11
CA PHE A 82 -1.69 -3.20 1.92
C PHE A 82 -2.58 -1.96 1.97
N VAL A 83 -2.84 -1.48 3.18
CA VAL A 83 -3.53 -0.22 3.45
C VAL A 83 -2.57 0.64 4.28
N PRO A 84 -2.15 1.81 3.78
CA PRO A 84 -1.27 2.69 4.55
C PRO A 84 -2.00 3.20 5.79
N HIS A 85 -1.27 3.36 6.90
CA HIS A 85 -1.81 4.09 8.04
C HIS A 85 -1.93 5.58 7.70
N PRO A 86 -3.01 6.25 8.14
CA PRO A 86 -3.12 7.69 7.98
C PRO A 86 -2.01 8.40 8.75
N ALA A 87 -1.38 9.39 8.12
CA ALA A 87 -0.32 10.17 8.75
C ALA A 87 -0.90 11.01 9.91
N GLY A 88 -0.27 10.95 11.08
CA GLY A 88 -0.55 11.90 12.17
C GLY A 88 -1.86 11.66 12.92
N VAL A 89 -2.17 10.40 13.29
CA VAL A 89 -3.24 10.13 14.25
C VAL A 89 -2.89 10.77 15.59
N ALA A 90 -3.46 11.94 15.87
CA ALA A 90 -3.29 12.62 17.13
C ALA A 90 -3.89 11.76 18.25
N ALA A 91 -3.07 11.40 19.25
CA ALA A 91 -3.55 10.78 20.47
C ALA A 91 -4.60 11.70 21.11
N GLY A 92 -5.81 11.18 21.32
CA GLY A 92 -6.95 11.95 21.86
C GLY A 92 -8.05 12.31 20.84
N GLY A 93 -8.04 11.73 19.64
CA GLY A 93 -9.17 11.86 18.71
C GLY A 93 -10.46 11.26 19.28
N ASP A 94 -11.58 11.97 19.13
CA ASP A 94 -12.91 11.50 19.55
C ASP A 94 -13.35 10.32 18.67
N LEU A 95 -13.29 9.10 19.22
CA LEU A 95 -13.66 7.87 18.53
C LEU A 95 -15.12 7.89 18.05
N MET A 96 -16.02 8.55 18.78
CA MET A 96 -17.43 8.68 18.38
C MET A 96 -17.58 9.62 17.20
N LEU A 97 -16.81 10.72 17.15
CA LEU A 97 -16.77 11.59 15.98
C LEU A 97 -16.29 10.82 14.74
N ARG A 98 -15.20 10.06 14.87
CA ARG A 98 -14.67 9.23 13.76
C ARG A 98 -15.66 8.14 13.33
N ALA A 99 -16.38 7.53 14.26
CA ALA A 99 -17.45 6.59 13.94
C ALA A 99 -18.56 7.27 13.13
N GLY A 100 -18.93 8.50 13.46
CA GLY A 100 -19.89 9.30 12.68
C GLY A 100 -19.39 9.57 11.25
N GLU A 101 -18.12 9.96 11.09
CA GLU A 101 -17.50 10.14 9.78
C GLU A 101 -17.50 8.82 8.97
N LEU A 102 -17.25 7.68 9.62
CA LEU A 102 -17.23 6.37 8.98
C LEU A 102 -18.60 6.00 8.41
N VAL A 103 -19.66 6.25 9.18
CA VAL A 103 -21.04 6.01 8.73
C VAL A 103 -21.39 6.91 7.55
N LYS A 104 -20.94 8.17 7.57
CA LYS A 104 -21.14 9.09 6.46
C LYS A 104 -20.46 8.58 5.19
N GLU A 105 -19.17 8.25 5.28
CA GLU A 105 -18.38 7.75 4.14
C GLU A 105 -18.95 6.44 3.58
N ALA A 106 -19.41 5.54 4.46
CA ALA A 106 -20.10 4.33 4.03
C ALA A 106 -21.39 4.62 3.24
N SER A 107 -22.13 5.65 3.64
CA SER A 107 -23.34 6.10 2.92
C SER A 107 -22.99 6.70 1.55
N ASP A 108 -21.87 7.41 1.45
CA ASP A 108 -21.37 7.98 0.19
C ASP A 108 -20.94 6.87 -0.78
N VAL A 109 -20.25 5.83 -0.30
CA VAL A 109 -19.95 4.61 -1.09
C VAL A 109 -21.23 3.95 -1.62
N VAL A 110 -22.24 3.74 -0.76
CA VAL A 110 -23.51 3.13 -1.16
C VAL A 110 -24.23 3.98 -2.21
N THR A 111 -24.24 5.29 -2.03
CA THR A 111 -24.86 6.24 -2.97
C THR A 111 -24.14 6.23 -4.32
N SER A 112 -22.81 6.20 -4.31
CA SER A 112 -21.97 6.12 -5.51
C SER A 112 -22.23 4.82 -6.28
N LEU A 113 -22.30 3.69 -5.58
CA LEU A 113 -22.66 2.38 -6.16
C LEU A 113 -24.07 2.38 -6.75
N ALA A 114 -25.06 2.90 -6.03
CA ALA A 114 -26.44 2.94 -6.50
C ALA A 114 -26.57 3.76 -7.79
N ARG A 115 -25.83 4.88 -7.88
CA ARG A 115 -25.78 5.71 -9.09
C ARG A 115 -25.08 4.99 -10.24
N ALA A 116 -23.89 4.44 -10.00
CA ALA A 116 -23.09 3.76 -11.01
C ALA A 116 -23.81 2.54 -11.60
N LEU A 117 -24.60 1.82 -10.80
CA LEU A 117 -25.29 0.62 -11.26
C LEU A 117 -26.71 0.88 -11.81
N ALA A 118 -27.15 2.14 -11.84
CA ALA A 118 -28.52 2.49 -12.21
C ALA A 118 -28.87 2.11 -13.66
N ASP A 119 -27.90 2.22 -14.58
CA ASP A 119 -28.08 1.88 -16.00
C ASP A 119 -27.65 0.43 -16.33
N LYS A 120 -27.33 -0.37 -15.30
CA LYS A 120 -26.80 -1.75 -15.38
C LYS A 120 -25.49 -1.88 -16.16
N LYS A 121 -24.80 -0.78 -16.41
CA LYS A 121 -23.41 -0.77 -16.84
C LYS A 121 -22.58 -0.34 -15.65
N PHE A 122 -21.30 -0.68 -15.69
CA PHE A 122 -20.35 -0.18 -14.72
C PHE A 122 -19.12 0.16 -15.53
N ASP A 123 -18.97 1.43 -15.88
CA ASP A 123 -17.91 1.86 -16.77
C ASP A 123 -16.58 2.09 -16.02
N THR A 124 -15.53 2.42 -16.76
CA THR A 124 -14.20 2.59 -16.17
C THR A 124 -14.10 3.84 -15.29
N LYS A 125 -14.83 4.90 -15.62
CA LYS A 125 -14.87 6.14 -14.82
C LYS A 125 -15.61 5.88 -13.51
N GLU A 126 -16.78 5.27 -13.57
CA GLU A 126 -17.59 4.90 -12.40
C GLU A 126 -16.83 3.93 -11.49
N ARG A 127 -16.15 2.92 -12.05
CA ARG A 127 -15.27 2.03 -11.28
C ARG A 127 -14.20 2.79 -10.52
N ARG A 128 -13.62 3.82 -11.13
CA ARG A 128 -12.59 4.65 -10.50
C ARG A 128 -13.18 5.52 -9.38
N GLU A 129 -14.33 6.12 -9.60
CA GLU A 129 -15.04 6.94 -8.61
C GLU A 129 -15.45 6.11 -7.40
N VAL A 130 -16.17 4.99 -7.61
CA VAL A 130 -16.54 4.06 -6.52
C VAL A 130 -15.30 3.53 -5.78
N ARG A 131 -14.21 3.25 -6.49
CA ARG A 131 -12.96 2.80 -5.86
C ARG A 131 -12.37 3.90 -4.95
N ALA A 132 -12.44 5.16 -5.35
CA ALA A 132 -11.95 6.27 -4.54
C ALA A 132 -12.75 6.42 -3.24
N GLU A 133 -14.08 6.31 -3.30
CA GLU A 133 -14.96 6.31 -2.10
C GLU A 133 -14.61 5.13 -1.17
N ILE A 134 -14.44 3.91 -1.72
CA ILE A 134 -14.05 2.74 -0.93
C ILE A 134 -12.70 2.93 -0.25
N ASN A 135 -11.73 3.54 -0.93
CA ASN A 135 -10.41 3.79 -0.36
C ASN A 135 -10.49 4.80 0.79
N GLN A 136 -11.29 5.87 0.67
CA GLN A 136 -11.53 6.84 1.74
C GLN A 136 -12.14 6.16 2.97
N LEU A 137 -13.17 5.31 2.78
CA LEU A 137 -13.77 4.54 3.87
C LEU A 137 -12.74 3.65 4.58
N VAL A 138 -11.89 2.97 3.82
CA VAL A 138 -10.83 2.09 4.34
C VAL A 138 -9.78 2.89 5.12
N GLU A 139 -9.35 4.04 4.62
CA GLU A 139 -8.42 4.93 5.31
C GLU A 139 -8.98 5.39 6.67
N LEU A 140 -10.26 5.75 6.71
CA LEU A 140 -10.93 6.15 7.94
C LEU A 140 -11.05 5.00 8.94
N ALA A 141 -11.39 3.79 8.48
CA ALA A 141 -11.43 2.60 9.31
C ALA A 141 -10.04 2.27 9.91
N VAL A 142 -8.98 2.37 9.12
CA VAL A 142 -7.60 2.17 9.62
C VAL A 142 -7.20 3.26 10.61
N GLY A 143 -7.59 4.51 10.38
CA GLY A 143 -7.38 5.60 11.33
C GLY A 143 -8.08 5.37 12.67
N MET A 144 -9.31 4.85 12.64
CA MET A 144 -10.03 4.46 13.85
C MET A 144 -9.36 3.30 14.59
N ALA A 145 -8.88 2.28 13.87
CA ALA A 145 -8.14 1.17 14.49
C ALA A 145 -6.89 1.68 15.22
N ALA A 146 -6.12 2.58 14.59
CA ALA A 146 -4.96 3.19 15.22
C ALA A 146 -5.30 4.02 16.48
N LEU A 147 -6.44 4.72 16.50
CA LEU A 147 -6.91 5.43 17.70
C LEU A 147 -7.27 4.48 18.85
N VAL A 148 -7.89 3.35 18.53
CA VAL A 148 -8.22 2.31 19.52
C VAL A 148 -6.94 1.74 20.13
N ASP A 149 -5.96 1.39 19.31
CA ASP A 149 -4.68 0.87 19.77
C ASP A 149 -3.94 1.88 20.67
N ALA A 150 -3.88 3.15 20.27
CA ALA A 150 -3.24 4.20 21.06
C ALA A 150 -3.96 4.52 22.39
N SER A 151 -5.26 4.25 22.49
CA SER A 151 -6.04 4.46 23.71
C SER A 151 -5.82 3.35 24.76
N GLY A 152 -5.38 2.17 24.32
CA GLY A 152 -5.08 1.03 25.19
C GLY A 152 -3.72 1.12 25.89
N GLU A 153 -2.79 1.92 25.38
CA GLU A 153 -1.42 2.06 25.90
C GLU A 153 -1.31 3.02 27.11
N GLN A 154 -2.40 3.71 27.50
CA GLN A 154 -2.42 4.68 28.59
C GLN A 154 -2.84 4.11 29.96
N ASN A 155 -3.02 2.78 30.09
CA ASN A 155 -3.38 2.09 31.33
C ASN A 155 -2.26 1.19 31.86
#